data_AF-A0A559THL4-F1
#
_entry.id   AF-A0A559THL4-F1
#
_cell.length_a   1.000
_cell.length_b   1.000
_cell.length_c   1.000
_cell.angle_alpha   90.00
_cell.angle_beta   90.00
_cell.angle_gamma   90.00
#
_symmetry.space_group_name_H-M   'P 1'
#
loop_
_entity.id
_entity.type
_entity.pdbx_description
1 polymer ?
#
loop_
_entity_poly.entity_id
_entity_poly.type
_entity_poly.pdbx_seq_one_letter_code
_entity_poly.pdbx_strand_id
1 'polypeptide(L)'
;MSTSTESWRALSEAEISIIGKLLSRDFPGRHELRMQLLSARVSPIDRQGSLQFRVVGPAAPVETRVPTEAHYFDGPDRNGGPAVHLLIHVVEGKLHELEVYKDDGTAITALPADMDLTKLHLF
;
A
#
# COMPACT_ATOMS: atom_id res chain seq x y z
N MET A 1 -18.55 0.63 -22.70
CA MET A 1 -18.20 1.08 -21.34
C MET A 1 -18.37 -0.12 -20.43
N SER A 2 -17.29 -0.84 -20.13
CA SER A 2 -17.38 -1.99 -19.22
C SER A 2 -17.38 -1.45 -17.80
N THR A 3 -18.52 -1.56 -17.13
CA THR A 3 -18.64 -1.43 -15.69
C THR A 3 -17.86 -2.59 -15.07
N SER A 4 -16.57 -2.38 -14.78
CA SER A 4 -15.83 -3.30 -13.91
C SER A 4 -16.56 -3.33 -12.59
N THR A 5 -17.19 -4.45 -12.27
CA THR A 5 -17.76 -4.73 -10.96
C THR A 5 -16.63 -4.59 -9.95
N GLU A 6 -16.60 -3.48 -9.21
CA GLU A 6 -15.67 -3.28 -8.10
C GLU A 6 -15.83 -4.45 -7.11
N SER A 7 -14.97 -5.46 -7.22
CA SER A 7 -15.02 -6.65 -6.37
C SER A 7 -14.35 -6.33 -5.03
N TRP A 8 -15.09 -5.62 -4.18
CA TRP A 8 -14.68 -5.33 -2.82
C TRP A 8 -14.48 -6.63 -2.04
N ARG A 9 -13.23 -6.99 -1.81
CA ARG A 9 -12.81 -8.22 -1.14
C ARG A 9 -12.03 -7.94 0.13
N ALA A 10 -11.85 -8.96 0.96
CA ALA A 10 -10.85 -8.90 2.02
C ALA A 10 -9.45 -8.77 1.41
N LEU A 11 -8.52 -8.23 2.20
CA LEU A 11 -7.10 -8.24 1.85
C LEU A 11 -6.57 -9.67 1.85
N SER A 12 -5.62 -9.95 0.97
CA SER A 12 -4.83 -11.18 1.02
C SER A 12 -3.82 -11.13 2.17
N GLU A 13 -3.26 -12.28 2.54
CA GLU A 13 -2.21 -12.35 3.57
C GLU A 13 -0.97 -11.52 3.19
N ALA A 14 -0.60 -11.51 1.90
CA ALA A 14 0.50 -10.70 1.40
C ALA A 14 0.21 -9.20 1.54
N GLU A 15 -0.98 -8.75 1.15
CA GLU A 15 -1.39 -7.35 1.28
C GLU A 15 -1.43 -6.90 2.74
N ILE A 16 -2.00 -7.73 3.63
CA ILE A 16 -2.00 -7.47 5.09
C ILE A 16 -0.56 -7.32 5.60
N SER A 17 0.35 -8.18 5.15
CA SER A 17 1.74 -8.16 5.61
C SER A 17 2.50 -6.92 5.11
N ILE A 18 2.30 -6.52 3.85
CA ILE A 18 2.88 -5.30 3.26
C ILE A 18 2.38 -4.06 4.01
N ILE A 19 1.07 -3.91 4.17
CA ILE A 19 0.47 -2.75 4.85
C ILE A 19 0.86 -2.75 6.33
N GLY A 20 0.86 -3.92 6.98
CA GLY A 20 1.33 -4.08 8.34
C GLY A 20 2.78 -3.62 8.53
N LYS A 21 3.65 -3.88 7.54
CA LYS A 21 5.04 -3.41 7.50
C LYS A 21 5.11 -1.89 7.30
N LEU A 22 4.36 -1.33 6.36
CA LEU A 22 4.27 0.14 6.16
C LEU A 22 3.82 0.86 7.43
N LEU A 23 2.80 0.33 8.10
CA LEU A 23 2.29 0.86 9.37
C LEU A 23 3.20 0.55 10.58
N SER A 24 4.28 -0.22 10.44
CA SER A 24 5.18 -0.57 11.56
C SER A 24 6.05 0.61 12.02
N ARG A 25 6.23 1.62 11.17
CA ARG A 25 6.88 2.89 11.53
C ARG A 25 6.11 3.59 12.65
N ASP A 26 6.80 4.47 13.37
CA ASP A 26 6.17 5.26 14.43
C ASP A 26 5.76 6.61 13.88
N PHE A 27 4.47 6.91 13.92
CA PHE A 27 3.87 8.17 13.45
C PHE A 27 2.48 8.36 14.08
N PRO A 28 2.01 9.61 14.26
CA PRO A 28 0.67 9.89 14.75
C PRO A 28 -0.42 9.21 13.91
N GLY A 29 -1.35 8.51 14.56
CA GLY A 29 -2.46 7.85 13.88
C GLY A 29 -2.24 6.42 13.44
N ARG A 30 -1.02 5.86 13.61
CA ARG A 30 -0.73 4.47 13.20
C ARG A 30 -1.62 3.42 13.88
N HIS A 31 -2.03 3.66 15.13
CA HIS A 31 -2.87 2.74 15.89
C HIS A 31 -4.29 2.69 15.31
N GLU A 32 -4.85 3.86 15.00
CA GLU A 32 -6.14 4.03 14.35
C GLU A 32 -6.15 3.39 12.96
N LEU A 33 -5.10 3.59 12.15
CA LEU A 33 -4.99 2.94 10.84
C LEU A 33 -4.89 1.40 10.97
N ARG A 34 -4.18 0.89 11.98
CA ARG A 34 -4.16 -0.56 12.26
C ARG A 34 -5.54 -1.10 12.64
N MET A 35 -6.31 -0.37 13.45
CA MET A 35 -7.68 -0.76 13.77
C MET A 35 -8.58 -0.75 12.54
N GLN A 36 -8.43 0.25 11.66
CA GLN A 36 -9.16 0.31 10.39
C GLN A 36 -8.88 -0.91 9.50
N LEU A 37 -7.60 -1.34 9.43
CA LEU A 37 -7.16 -2.49 8.63
C LEU A 37 -7.90 -3.79 9.00
N LEU A 38 -8.31 -3.96 10.26
CA LEU A 38 -9.05 -5.15 10.73
C LEU A 38 -10.42 -5.32 10.05
N SER A 39 -11.01 -4.23 9.57
CA SER A 39 -12.31 -4.22 8.88
C SER A 39 -12.20 -3.96 7.38
N ALA A 40 -10.97 -3.78 6.90
CA ALA A 40 -10.74 -3.24 5.57
C ALA A 40 -11.21 -4.19 4.48
N ARG A 41 -11.86 -3.60 3.47
CA ARG A 41 -12.08 -4.20 2.17
C ARG A 41 -11.37 -3.40 1.11
N VAL A 42 -10.87 -4.09 0.09
CA VAL A 42 -10.12 -3.49 -0.99
C VAL A 42 -10.70 -3.82 -2.35
N SER A 43 -10.49 -2.92 -3.31
CA SER A 43 -10.73 -3.17 -4.72
C SER A 43 -9.45 -2.84 -5.51
N PRO A 44 -8.97 -3.70 -6.42
CA PRO A 44 -7.81 -3.39 -7.25
C PRO A 44 -8.07 -2.17 -8.13
N ILE A 45 -7.12 -1.25 -8.16
CA ILE A 45 -7.14 -0.08 -9.06
C ILE A 45 -6.46 -0.42 -10.39
N ASP A 46 -5.36 -1.18 -10.33
CA ASP A 46 -4.56 -1.52 -11.49
C ASP A 46 -3.90 -2.91 -11.38
N ARG A 47 -3.13 -3.27 -12.41
CA ARG A 47 -2.36 -4.52 -12.49
C ARG A 47 -1.03 -4.49 -11.75
N GLN A 48 -0.60 -3.32 -11.27
CA GLN A 48 0.67 -3.10 -10.58
C GLN A 48 0.56 -3.40 -9.09
N GLY A 49 -0.66 -3.44 -8.57
CA GLY A 49 -0.96 -3.82 -7.18
C GLY A 49 -1.56 -2.69 -6.37
N SER A 50 -1.93 -1.57 -7.00
CA SER A 50 -2.62 -0.48 -6.31
C SER A 50 -4.01 -0.91 -5.86
N LEU A 51 -4.39 -0.49 -4.65
CA LEU A 51 -5.65 -0.89 -4.00
C LEU A 51 -6.39 0.32 -3.46
N GLN A 52 -7.69 0.42 -3.76
CA GLN A 52 -8.59 1.33 -3.06
C GLN A 52 -9.12 0.65 -1.79
N PHE A 53 -9.23 1.39 -0.69
CA PHE A 53 -9.76 0.92 0.59
C PHE A 53 -11.19 1.39 0.86
N ARG A 54 -11.94 0.53 1.55
CA ARG A 54 -13.11 0.86 2.36
C ARG A 54 -12.89 0.32 3.76
N VAL A 55 -12.98 1.19 4.75
CA VAL A 55 -12.66 0.87 6.14
C VAL A 55 -13.69 1.42 7.11
N VAL A 56 -13.80 0.77 8.27
CA VAL A 56 -14.51 1.26 9.45
C VAL A 56 -13.50 1.45 10.58
N GLY A 57 -13.71 2.43 11.45
CA GLY A 57 -12.85 2.68 12.60
C GLY A 57 -12.72 4.17 12.92
N PRO A 58 -11.96 4.53 13.97
CA PRO A 58 -11.68 5.93 14.32
C PRO A 58 -10.87 6.63 13.23
N ALA A 59 -10.98 7.95 13.10
CA ALA A 59 -10.12 8.71 12.20
C ALA A 59 -8.71 8.82 12.78
N ALA A 60 -7.69 8.57 11.97
CA ALA A 60 -6.29 8.69 12.34
C ALA A 60 -5.85 10.16 12.26
N PRO A 61 -5.25 10.73 13.31
CA PRO A 61 -4.70 12.08 13.31
C PRO A 61 -3.34 12.16 12.58
N VAL A 62 -3.30 11.74 11.31
CA VAL A 62 -2.10 11.86 10.48
C VAL A 62 -1.90 13.31 10.07
N GLU A 63 -0.64 13.77 10.02
CA GLU A 63 -0.29 15.14 9.65
C GLU A 63 -0.25 15.36 8.13
N THR A 64 0.02 14.29 7.37
CA THR A 64 0.17 14.31 5.92
C THR A 64 -0.76 13.27 5.27
N ARG A 65 -1.08 13.48 3.99
CA ARG A 65 -1.87 12.52 3.20
C ARG A 65 -1.14 11.18 3.05
N VAL A 66 0.18 11.19 2.99
CA VAL A 66 1.02 9.99 2.90
C VAL A 66 1.87 9.91 4.17
N PRO A 67 1.37 9.27 5.25
CA PRO A 67 2.09 9.18 6.52
C PRO A 67 3.21 8.13 6.52
N THR A 68 3.22 7.21 5.56
CA THR A 68 4.25 6.17 5.44
C THR A 68 4.39 5.72 3.99
N GLU A 69 5.62 5.41 3.62
CA GLU A 69 6.02 4.97 2.29
C GLU A 69 7.18 3.98 2.40
N ALA A 70 7.31 3.14 1.38
CA ALA A 70 8.46 2.27 1.22
C ALA A 70 8.76 2.04 -0.25
N HIS A 71 9.95 1.51 -0.51
CA HIS A 71 10.33 1.10 -1.85
C HIS A 71 11.11 -0.21 -1.88
N TYR A 72 11.20 -0.81 -3.06
CA TYR A 72 12.08 -1.95 -3.35
C TYR A 72 12.49 -1.93 -4.82
N PHE A 73 13.49 -2.74 -5.16
CA PHE A 73 13.92 -2.93 -6.55
C PHE A 73 13.44 -4.31 -7.04
N ASP A 74 12.72 -4.32 -8.16
CA ASP A 74 12.21 -5.53 -8.82
C ASP A 74 13.17 -6.10 -9.88
N GLY A 75 14.24 -5.36 -10.18
CA GLY A 75 15.28 -5.70 -11.15
C GLY A 75 16.59 -6.21 -10.53
N PRO A 76 17.57 -6.56 -11.38
CA PRO A 76 18.86 -7.09 -10.94
C PRO A 76 19.75 -6.04 -10.26
N ASP A 77 19.62 -4.76 -10.65
CA ASP A 77 20.33 -3.65 -10.01
C ASP A 77 19.55 -3.16 -8.79
N ARG A 78 19.95 -3.67 -7.63
CA ARG A 78 19.25 -3.44 -6.36
C ARG A 78 19.58 -2.13 -5.67
N ASN A 79 20.46 -1.30 -6.23
CA ASN A 79 20.87 -0.03 -5.61
C ASN A 79 21.02 1.12 -6.63
N GLY A 80 20.75 0.89 -7.92
CA GLY A 80 20.82 1.93 -8.97
C GLY A 80 19.71 1.85 -10.02
N GLY A 81 18.85 0.83 -9.99
CA GLY A 81 17.71 0.71 -10.90
C GLY A 81 16.51 1.60 -10.51
N PRO A 82 15.44 1.62 -11.32
CA PRO A 82 14.17 2.25 -10.94
C PRO A 82 13.54 1.51 -9.75
N ALA A 83 13.12 2.25 -8.72
CA ALA A 83 12.45 1.66 -7.58
C ALA A 83 10.95 1.50 -7.82
N VAL A 84 10.38 0.48 -7.20
CA VAL A 84 8.93 0.34 -7.03
C VAL A 84 8.57 0.92 -5.67
N HIS A 85 7.67 1.88 -5.66
CA HIS A 85 7.20 2.59 -4.47
C HIS A 85 5.83 2.09 -4.04
N LEU A 86 5.64 2.07 -2.72
CA LEU A 86 4.39 1.73 -2.04
C LEU A 86 4.04 2.84 -1.06
N LEU A 87 2.96 3.55 -1.32
CA LEU A 87 2.53 4.69 -0.51
C LEU A 87 1.16 4.39 0.10
N ILE A 88 1.01 4.61 1.41
CA ILE A 88 -0.31 4.59 2.05
C ILE A 88 -0.88 6.01 1.98
N HIS A 89 -1.95 6.18 1.21
CA HIS A 89 -2.74 7.41 1.24
C HIS A 89 -3.83 7.32 2.31
N VAL A 90 -3.93 8.38 3.09
CA VAL A 90 -4.93 8.60 4.12
C VAL A 90 -5.72 9.87 3.79
N VAL A 91 -7.04 9.75 3.76
CA VAL A 91 -7.96 10.86 3.47
C VAL A 91 -8.95 10.97 4.62
N GLU A 92 -9.08 12.16 5.21
CA GLU A 92 -9.94 12.39 6.39
C GLU A 92 -9.65 11.41 7.55
N GLY A 93 -8.38 11.05 7.71
CA GLY A 93 -7.93 10.09 8.71
C GLY A 93 -8.33 8.64 8.41
N LYS A 94 -8.78 8.30 7.19
CA LYS A 94 -9.11 6.93 6.77
C LYS A 94 -8.11 6.39 5.77
N LEU A 95 -7.73 5.11 5.91
CA LEU A 95 -7.05 4.38 4.84
C LEU A 95 -7.86 4.56 3.55
N HIS A 96 -7.22 5.12 2.54
CA HIS A 96 -7.86 5.46 1.28
C HIS A 96 -7.29 4.61 0.16
N GLU A 97 -5.98 4.59 -0.01
CA GLU A 97 -5.32 3.91 -1.12
C GLU A 97 -3.95 3.37 -0.71
N LEU A 98 -3.59 2.23 -1.28
CA LEU A 98 -2.21 1.77 -1.41
C LEU A 98 -1.84 2.05 -2.86
N GLU A 99 -0.99 3.03 -3.07
CA GLU A 99 -0.50 3.37 -4.40
C GLU A 99 0.77 2.57 -4.66
N VAL A 100 0.83 1.90 -5.82
CA VAL A 100 2.00 1.15 -6.27
C VAL A 100 2.42 1.65 -7.64
N TYR A 101 3.64 2.17 -7.74
CA TYR A 101 4.20 2.63 -9.01
C TYR A 101 5.70 2.41 -9.09
N LYS A 102 6.25 2.45 -10.31
CA LYS A 102 7.68 2.37 -10.56
C LYS A 102 8.20 3.70 -11.11
N ASP A 103 9.37 4.13 -10.67
CA ASP A 103 9.95 5.46 -10.99
C ASP A 103 10.02 5.78 -12.48
N ASP A 104 10.27 4.77 -13.31
CA ASP A 104 10.44 4.93 -14.76
C ASP A 104 9.17 4.62 -15.56
N GLY A 105 8.05 4.31 -14.88
CA GLY A 105 6.77 3.95 -15.49
C GLY A 105 6.79 2.62 -16.25
N THR A 106 7.88 1.85 -16.19
CA THR A 106 7.94 0.52 -16.81
C THR A 106 7.11 -0.48 -16.01
N ALA A 107 6.84 -1.65 -16.62
CA ALA A 107 6.11 -2.69 -15.93
C ALA A 107 6.90 -3.21 -14.72
N ILE A 108 6.22 -3.36 -13.59
CA ILE A 108 6.75 -4.05 -12.42
C ILE A 108 6.87 -5.55 -12.74
N THR A 109 8.08 -6.10 -12.62
CA THR A 109 8.38 -7.51 -12.95
C THR A 109 8.23 -8.46 -11.78
N ALA A 110 8.33 -7.95 -10.55
CA ALA A 110 8.04 -8.68 -9.33
C ALA A 110 7.04 -7.85 -8.51
N LEU A 111 5.77 -8.26 -8.51
CA LEU A 111 4.69 -7.51 -7.84
C LEU A 111 4.89 -7.50 -6.32
N PRO A 112 4.36 -6.48 -5.61
CA PRO A 112 4.46 -6.41 -4.16
C PRO A 112 3.95 -7.67 -3.46
N ALA A 113 2.86 -8.27 -3.96
CA ALA A 113 2.26 -9.46 -3.38
C ALA A 113 3.18 -10.70 -3.40
N ASP A 114 4.14 -10.74 -4.32
CA ASP A 114 5.08 -11.87 -4.51
C ASP A 114 6.48 -11.56 -3.96
N MET A 115 6.71 -10.34 -3.44
CA MET A 115 8.03 -9.92 -2.99
C MET A 115 8.37 -10.49 -1.61
N ASP A 116 9.66 -10.72 -1.39
CA ASP A 116 10.19 -10.91 -0.04
C ASP A 116 10.16 -9.57 0.71
N LEU A 117 9.36 -9.49 1.77
CA LEU A 117 9.19 -8.29 2.60
C LEU A 117 10.49 -7.77 3.22
N THR A 118 11.52 -8.59 3.34
CA THR A 118 12.84 -8.14 3.82
C THR A 118 13.53 -7.18 2.86
N LYS A 119 13.11 -7.14 1.59
CA LYS A 119 13.59 -6.21 0.56
C LYS A 119 12.92 -4.84 0.62
N LEU A 120 11.90 -4.66 1.46
CA LEU A 120 11.14 -3.43 1.55
C LEU A 120 11.90 -2.42 2.43
N HIS A 121 12.29 -1.30 1.83
CA HIS A 121 12.98 -0.19 2.48
C HIS A 121 11.98 0.88 2.88
N LEU A 122 11.75 1.05 4.19
CA LEU A 122 10.88 2.08 4.75
C LEU A 122 11.62 3.41 4.88
N PHE A 123 10.91 4.52 4.66
CA PHE A 123 11.40 5.87 4.97
C PHE A 123 11.04 6.31 6.41
#